data_AF-A0A814WX54-F1
#
_entry.id   AF-A0A814WX54-F1
#
_cell.length_a   1.000
_cell.length_b   1.000
_cell.length_c   1.000
_cell.angle_alpha   90.00
_cell.angle_beta   90.00
_cell.angle_gamma   90.00
#
_symmetry.space_group_name_H-M   'P 1'
#
loop_
_entity.id
_entity.type
_entity.pdbx_description
1 polymer ?
#
loop_
_entity_poly.entity_id
_entity_poly.type
_entity_poly.pdbx_seq_one_letter_code
_entity_poly.pdbx_strand_id
1 'polypeptide(L)'
;MIPNFENFVVFDKKVEKLRVYDYFSGELIQTNTLRPVSPGQVLTSNNETVYGVWNTTAGSDSNPASNGTGIGKHFPGQGPYTVFDKNTNTKYVNFGNCNNITTGSPDCAQNTGFYLTLQRGASLLVAFRLATANSYLLRDPLTITIEGSNKNSTELTRGLSWTLLYRGSSGISINQTRSTYGSMQWLPKNSESYASYRFLVNLAMNNGANIPSIQYSEVELFG
;
A
#
# COMPACT_ATOMS: atom_id res chain seq x y z
N MET A 1 -44.90 -3.88 34.07
CA MET A 1 -43.97 -4.23 32.99
C MET A 1 -42.72 -3.38 33.22
N ILE A 2 -41.62 -3.99 33.66
CA ILE A 2 -40.35 -3.25 33.91
C ILE A 2 -39.64 -3.11 32.56
N PRO A 3 -39.12 -1.92 32.19
CA PRO A 3 -38.37 -1.78 30.94
C PRO A 3 -37.07 -2.58 31.02
N ASN A 4 -36.72 -3.32 29.96
CA ASN A 4 -35.36 -3.83 29.80
C ASN A 4 -34.44 -2.63 29.53
N PHE A 5 -33.60 -2.29 30.48
CA PHE A 5 -32.54 -1.31 30.29
C PHE A 5 -31.26 -2.05 29.89
N GLU A 6 -30.70 -1.70 28.74
CA GLU A 6 -29.43 -2.25 28.27
C GLU A 6 -28.26 -1.35 28.74
N ASN A 7 -27.14 -1.99 29.07
CA ASN A 7 -25.88 -1.32 29.34
C ASN A 7 -25.43 -0.47 28.14
N PHE A 8 -24.73 0.63 28.39
CA PHE A 8 -24.28 1.53 27.32
C PHE A 8 -22.78 1.40 27.03
N VAL A 9 -22.43 1.54 25.75
CA VAL A 9 -21.06 1.36 25.26
C VAL A 9 -20.48 2.72 24.84
N VAL A 10 -19.29 3.03 25.34
CA VAL A 10 -18.54 4.25 25.01
C VAL A 10 -17.22 3.86 24.35
N PHE A 11 -16.92 4.49 23.22
CA PHE A 11 -15.61 4.35 22.59
C PHE A 11 -14.62 5.37 23.15
N ASP A 12 -13.57 4.88 23.82
CA ASP A 12 -12.47 5.71 24.29
C ASP A 12 -11.39 5.83 23.21
N LYS A 13 -11.45 6.93 22.48
CA LYS A 13 -10.52 7.26 21.39
C LYS A 13 -9.07 7.45 21.84
N LYS A 14 -8.81 7.77 23.11
CA LYS A 14 -7.43 8.01 23.59
C LYS A 14 -6.64 6.72 23.76
N VAL A 15 -7.33 5.62 24.04
CA VAL A 15 -6.70 4.32 24.33
C VAL A 15 -7.18 3.21 23.40
N GLU A 16 -8.03 3.52 22.42
CA GLU A 16 -8.62 2.58 21.46
C GLU A 16 -9.32 1.39 22.14
N LYS A 17 -10.16 1.70 23.14
CA LYS A 17 -10.93 0.69 23.89
C LYS A 17 -12.41 0.96 23.82
N LEU A 18 -13.20 -0.10 23.76
CA LEU A 18 -14.63 -0.03 24.05
C LEU A 18 -14.82 -0.24 25.55
N ARG A 19 -15.50 0.70 26.19
CA ARG A 19 -15.86 0.65 27.60
C ARG A 19 -17.37 0.42 27.70
N VAL A 20 -17.77 -0.60 28.45
CA VAL A 20 -19.18 -0.90 28.73
C VAL A 20 -19.48 -0.44 30.14
N TYR A 21 -20.58 0.29 30.30
CA TYR A 21 -21.01 0.86 31.57
C TYR A 21 -22.37 0.30 31.97
N ASP A 22 -22.52 0.00 33.25
CA ASP A 22 -23.81 -0.37 33.82
C ASP A 22 -24.77 0.82 33.76
N TYR A 23 -26.00 0.56 33.32
CA TYR A 23 -26.97 1.62 33.08
C TYR A 23 -27.41 2.34 34.37
N PHE A 24 -27.51 1.63 35.49
CA PHE A 24 -28.07 2.18 36.73
C PHE A 24 -27.01 2.87 37.59
N SER A 25 -25.84 2.27 37.71
CA SER A 25 -24.75 2.75 38.55
C SER A 25 -23.78 3.68 37.81
N GLY A 26 -23.73 3.62 36.48
CA GLY A 26 -22.73 4.31 35.68
C GLY A 26 -21.32 3.77 35.88
N GLU A 27 -21.17 2.63 36.55
CA GLU A 27 -19.85 2.02 36.78
C GLU A 27 -19.34 1.31 35.52
N LEU A 28 -18.03 1.36 35.34
CA LEU A 28 -17.35 0.63 34.27
C LEU A 28 -17.40 -0.87 34.59
N ILE A 29 -18.13 -1.63 33.79
CA ILE A 29 -18.29 -3.07 33.99
C ILE A 29 -17.36 -3.89 33.09
N GLN A 30 -16.98 -3.37 31.93
CA GLN A 30 -16.09 -4.08 31.02
C GLN A 30 -15.23 -3.11 30.21
N THR A 31 -13.96 -3.48 30.04
CA THR A 31 -13.06 -2.82 29.10
C THR A 31 -12.64 -3.83 28.04
N ASN A 32 -13.11 -3.65 26.81
CA ASN A 32 -12.67 -4.42 25.66
C ASN A 32 -11.55 -3.66 24.97
N THR A 33 -10.37 -4.25 24.97
CA THR A 33 -9.30 -3.77 24.10
C THR A 33 -9.70 -4.12 22.67
N LEU A 34 -9.80 -3.11 21.80
CA LEU A 34 -9.89 -3.41 20.38
C LEU A 34 -8.57 -4.08 20.02
N ARG A 35 -8.61 -5.39 19.81
CA ARG A 35 -7.51 -6.02 19.10
C ARG A 35 -7.57 -5.43 17.69
N PRO A 36 -6.45 -4.96 17.12
CA PRO A 36 -6.36 -4.92 15.68
C PRO A 36 -6.81 -6.31 15.22
N VAL A 37 -7.87 -6.37 14.42
CA VAL A 37 -8.20 -7.61 13.73
C VAL A 37 -6.88 -8.05 13.10
N SER A 38 -6.44 -9.29 13.29
CA SER A 38 -5.28 -9.75 12.54
C SER A 38 -5.63 -9.50 11.07
N PRO A 39 -4.81 -8.77 10.30
CA PRO A 39 -4.98 -8.72 8.86
C PRO A 39 -5.15 -10.17 8.42
N GLY A 40 -6.20 -10.48 7.68
CA GLY A 40 -6.58 -11.85 7.42
C GLY A 40 -5.58 -12.57 6.53
N GLN A 41 -6.05 -13.37 5.59
CA GLN A 41 -5.14 -14.17 4.78
C GLN A 41 -4.31 -13.28 3.85
N VAL A 42 -3.01 -13.58 3.71
CA VAL A 42 -2.17 -12.95 2.67
C VAL A 42 -2.75 -13.29 1.29
N LEU A 43 -3.00 -12.27 0.48
CA LEU A 43 -3.70 -12.37 -0.80
C LEU A 43 -2.80 -12.76 -1.97
N THR A 44 -1.48 -12.68 -1.79
CA THR A 44 -0.49 -12.92 -2.84
C THR A 44 0.36 -14.15 -2.57
N SER A 45 0.74 -14.84 -3.64
CA SER A 45 1.76 -15.90 -3.63
C SER A 45 3.15 -15.34 -3.95
N ASN A 46 4.18 -16.20 -3.89
CA ASN A 46 5.56 -15.82 -4.23
C ASN A 46 5.81 -15.67 -5.74
N ASN A 47 4.81 -15.99 -6.58
CA ASN A 47 4.93 -16.08 -8.03
C ASN A 47 3.88 -15.24 -8.75
N GLU A 48 3.37 -14.18 -8.11
CA GLU A 48 2.49 -13.22 -8.75
C GLU A 48 3.16 -12.61 -9.98
N THR A 49 2.38 -12.46 -11.06
CA THR A 49 2.85 -11.70 -12.23
C THR A 49 2.57 -10.23 -11.99
N VAL A 50 3.65 -9.45 -11.83
CA VAL A 50 3.56 -8.04 -11.47
C VAL A 50 4.07 -7.16 -12.62
N TYR A 51 3.31 -6.12 -12.95
CA TYR A 51 3.62 -5.19 -14.03
C TYR A 51 4.00 -3.83 -13.46
N GLY A 52 5.21 -3.38 -13.74
CA GLY A 52 5.66 -2.04 -13.36
C GLY A 52 5.00 -0.98 -14.23
N VAL A 53 4.65 0.16 -13.62
CA VAL A 53 4.05 1.30 -14.33
C VAL A 53 4.72 2.62 -13.98
N TRP A 54 4.54 3.61 -14.86
CA TRP A 54 5.01 4.97 -14.69
C TRP A 54 4.09 5.98 -15.40
N ASN A 55 4.37 7.27 -15.18
CA ASN A 55 3.62 8.42 -15.70
C ASN A 55 2.13 8.33 -15.42
N THR A 56 1.78 8.04 -14.18
CA THR A 56 0.38 7.83 -13.80
C THR A 56 0.09 8.26 -12.37
N THR A 57 -1.16 8.64 -12.16
CA THR A 57 -1.76 8.95 -10.87
C THR A 57 -3.10 8.22 -10.78
N ALA A 58 -3.70 8.17 -9.59
CA ALA A 58 -5.01 7.54 -9.42
C ALA A 58 -6.06 8.09 -10.41
N GLY A 59 -6.80 7.19 -11.04
CA GLY A 59 -7.79 7.49 -12.09
C GLY A 59 -7.22 7.78 -13.48
N SER A 60 -5.89 7.84 -13.65
CA SER A 60 -5.25 8.15 -14.92
C SER A 60 -4.71 6.90 -15.64
N ASP A 61 -4.56 7.02 -16.96
CA ASP A 61 -3.85 6.03 -17.79
C ASP A 61 -2.42 5.85 -17.28
N SER A 62 -1.85 4.68 -17.50
CA SER A 62 -0.51 4.32 -17.06
C SER A 62 0.30 3.71 -18.17
N ASN A 63 1.59 4.07 -18.22
CA ASN A 63 2.53 3.49 -19.17
C ASN A 63 3.26 2.30 -18.54
N PRO A 64 3.51 1.22 -19.29
CA PRO A 64 4.31 0.11 -18.79
C PRO A 64 5.76 0.56 -18.57
N ALA A 65 6.33 0.19 -17.42
CA ALA A 65 7.76 0.33 -17.15
C ALA A 65 8.53 -0.84 -17.79
N SER A 66 9.77 -0.60 -18.19
CA SER A 66 10.62 -1.61 -18.85
C SER A 66 12.02 -1.69 -18.25
N ASN A 67 12.74 -2.78 -18.50
CA ASN A 67 14.12 -2.93 -18.03
C ASN A 67 15.03 -1.79 -18.53
N GLY A 68 15.82 -1.21 -17.63
CA GLY A 68 16.86 -0.23 -17.94
C GLY A 68 17.02 0.85 -16.89
N THR A 69 17.56 1.99 -17.29
CA THR A 69 17.72 3.18 -16.43
C THR A 69 17.11 4.41 -17.11
N GLY A 70 16.55 5.34 -16.32
CA GLY A 70 15.96 6.58 -16.81
C GLY A 70 14.44 6.50 -17.00
N ILE A 71 13.89 7.38 -17.84
CA ILE A 71 12.45 7.58 -17.99
C ILE A 71 11.74 6.27 -18.36
N GLY A 72 10.71 5.92 -17.58
CA GLY A 72 9.88 4.75 -17.79
C GLY A 72 10.60 3.42 -17.60
N LYS A 73 11.73 3.44 -16.87
CA LYS A 73 12.51 2.24 -16.61
C LYS A 73 12.44 1.78 -15.16
N HIS A 74 12.68 0.49 -14.99
CA HIS A 74 13.04 -0.11 -13.72
C HIS A 74 14.41 -0.77 -13.83
N PHE A 75 15.17 -0.75 -12.73
CA PHE A 75 16.55 -1.21 -12.74
C PHE A 75 16.63 -2.72 -13.10
N PRO A 76 17.54 -3.14 -14.00
CA PRO A 76 17.68 -4.54 -14.37
C PRO A 76 18.00 -5.42 -13.14
N GLY A 77 17.28 -6.53 -12.96
CA GLY A 77 17.43 -7.39 -11.78
C GLY A 77 16.70 -6.89 -10.52
N GLN A 78 16.03 -5.74 -10.59
CA GLN A 78 15.30 -5.08 -9.50
C GLN A 78 13.94 -4.61 -10.01
N GLY A 79 13.26 -5.50 -10.75
CA GLY A 79 11.99 -5.23 -11.40
C GLY A 79 10.78 -5.48 -10.50
N PRO A 80 9.56 -5.29 -11.03
CA PRO A 80 8.32 -5.39 -10.25
C PRO A 80 8.09 -6.80 -9.67
N TYR A 81 8.71 -7.85 -10.23
CA TYR A 81 8.59 -9.22 -9.72
C TYR A 81 9.16 -9.42 -8.32
N THR A 82 9.95 -8.48 -7.79
CA THR A 82 10.52 -8.61 -6.45
C THR A 82 9.56 -8.18 -5.34
N VAL A 83 8.40 -7.60 -5.65
CA VAL A 83 7.55 -6.98 -4.61
C VAL A 83 6.68 -7.98 -3.84
N PHE A 84 6.62 -9.24 -4.28
CA PHE A 84 5.90 -10.33 -3.63
C PHE A 84 6.78 -11.58 -3.54
N ASP A 85 8.11 -11.47 -3.62
CA ASP A 85 9.01 -12.62 -3.63
C ASP A 85 9.29 -13.18 -2.21
N LYS A 86 8.73 -12.53 -1.18
CA LYS A 86 8.93 -12.81 0.25
C LYS A 86 10.37 -12.67 0.72
N ASN A 87 11.14 -11.78 0.08
CA ASN A 87 12.52 -11.52 0.44
C ASN A 87 12.77 -10.02 0.59
N THR A 88 12.83 -9.53 1.84
CA THR A 88 13.10 -8.11 2.12
C THR A 88 14.53 -7.65 1.74
N ASN A 89 15.38 -8.54 1.22
CA ASN A 89 16.71 -8.22 0.70
C ASN A 89 16.73 -7.95 -0.81
N THR A 90 15.69 -8.30 -1.55
CA THR A 90 15.50 -7.85 -2.94
C THR A 90 14.83 -6.48 -2.93
N LYS A 91 14.71 -5.85 -4.10
CA LYS A 91 14.05 -4.54 -4.22
C LYS A 91 13.54 -4.28 -5.62
N TYR A 92 12.42 -3.59 -5.67
CA TYR A 92 11.92 -2.98 -6.88
C TYR A 92 12.43 -1.53 -6.93
N VAL A 93 13.05 -1.15 -8.04
CA VAL A 93 13.52 0.22 -8.28
C VAL A 93 12.89 0.74 -9.56
N ASN A 94 12.12 1.81 -9.46
CA ASN A 94 11.45 2.45 -10.59
C ASN A 94 11.87 3.93 -10.68
N PHE A 95 12.36 4.33 -11.86
CA PHE A 95 12.86 5.67 -12.13
C PHE A 95 11.73 6.66 -12.46
N GLY A 96 10.56 6.20 -12.91
CA GLY A 96 9.45 7.07 -13.25
C GLY A 96 9.77 8.05 -14.36
N ASN A 97 9.53 9.34 -14.15
CA ASN A 97 9.83 10.39 -15.13
C ASN A 97 11.29 10.89 -15.06
N CYS A 98 12.21 10.09 -14.52
CA CYS A 98 13.55 10.56 -14.24
C CYS A 98 14.43 10.71 -15.50
N ASN A 99 14.71 11.96 -15.86
CA ASN A 99 15.58 12.34 -16.97
C ASN A 99 17.08 12.40 -16.59
N ASN A 100 17.41 12.57 -15.31
CA ASN A 100 18.78 12.58 -14.81
C ASN A 100 18.94 11.55 -13.67
N ILE A 101 19.48 10.38 -14.00
CA ILE A 101 19.65 9.29 -13.05
C ILE A 101 20.85 9.47 -12.10
N THR A 102 21.72 10.43 -12.36
CA THR A 102 22.95 10.65 -11.56
C THR A 102 22.64 11.45 -10.31
N THR A 103 21.93 12.56 -10.46
CA THR A 103 21.59 13.46 -9.34
C THR A 103 20.11 13.42 -8.98
N GLY A 104 19.27 12.78 -9.80
CA GLY A 104 17.83 12.98 -9.74
C GLY A 104 17.41 14.32 -10.34
N SER A 105 16.10 14.48 -10.47
CA SER A 105 15.39 15.70 -10.87
C SER A 105 14.02 15.72 -10.19
N PRO A 106 13.30 16.87 -10.17
CA PRO A 106 12.03 17.00 -9.45
C PRO A 106 10.94 16.01 -9.90
N ASP A 107 11.02 15.51 -11.13
CA ASP A 107 10.05 14.58 -11.71
C ASP A 107 10.39 13.09 -11.46
N CYS A 108 11.57 12.81 -10.91
CA CYS A 108 11.98 11.46 -10.55
C CYS A 108 11.20 10.96 -9.33
N ALA A 109 11.21 9.63 -9.13
CA ALA A 109 10.73 8.98 -7.90
C ALA A 109 9.26 9.28 -7.51
N GLN A 110 8.42 9.62 -8.49
CA GLN A 110 6.99 9.87 -8.31
C GLN A 110 6.20 9.37 -9.52
N ASN A 111 4.88 9.21 -9.36
CA ASN A 111 3.97 8.76 -10.42
C ASN A 111 4.40 7.41 -11.02
N THR A 112 4.88 6.51 -10.16
CA THR A 112 5.34 5.16 -10.48
C THR A 112 4.61 4.15 -9.65
N GLY A 113 4.76 2.87 -9.98
CA GLY A 113 4.22 1.81 -9.15
C GLY A 113 4.18 0.49 -9.86
N PHE A 114 3.15 -0.28 -9.55
CA PHE A 114 2.85 -1.53 -10.21
C PHE A 114 1.36 -1.83 -10.18
N TYR A 115 0.94 -2.80 -10.98
CA TYR A 115 -0.31 -3.51 -10.79
C TYR A 115 -0.11 -5.01 -10.93
N LEU A 116 -1.07 -5.77 -10.42
CA LEU A 116 -1.19 -7.22 -10.61
C LEU A 116 -2.67 -7.61 -10.71
N THR A 117 -2.90 -8.78 -11.30
CA THR A 117 -4.14 -9.54 -11.14
C THR A 117 -3.84 -10.70 -10.21
N LEU A 118 -4.58 -10.80 -9.10
CA LEU A 118 -4.36 -11.83 -8.10
C LEU A 118 -4.60 -13.23 -8.69
N GLN A 119 -3.63 -14.14 -8.52
CA GLN A 119 -3.78 -15.53 -8.97
C GLN A 119 -4.92 -16.27 -8.27
N ARG A 120 -5.24 -15.90 -7.03
CA ARG A 120 -6.33 -16.50 -6.25
C ARG A 120 -7.73 -16.03 -6.67
N GLY A 121 -7.83 -15.12 -7.64
CA GLY A 121 -9.07 -14.48 -8.03
C GLY A 121 -9.44 -13.30 -7.14
N ALA A 122 -10.62 -12.73 -7.42
CA ALA A 122 -11.09 -11.52 -6.76
C ALA A 122 -11.17 -11.71 -5.24
N SER A 123 -10.56 -10.78 -4.51
CA SER A 123 -10.46 -10.80 -3.05
C SER A 123 -10.80 -9.44 -2.49
N LEU A 124 -11.23 -9.35 -1.24
CA LEU A 124 -11.36 -8.07 -0.53
C LEU A 124 -9.99 -7.69 0.04
N LEU A 125 -9.48 -6.50 -0.31
CA LEU A 125 -8.26 -5.96 0.31
C LEU A 125 -8.66 -5.11 1.52
N VAL A 126 -8.26 -5.55 2.73
CA VAL A 126 -8.57 -4.87 4.00
C VAL A 126 -7.36 -4.15 4.59
N ALA A 127 -6.14 -4.62 4.30
CA ALA A 127 -4.92 -4.00 4.77
C ALA A 127 -3.72 -4.29 3.86
N PHE A 128 -2.68 -3.49 4.00
CA PHE A 128 -1.38 -3.73 3.38
C PHE A 128 -0.23 -3.27 4.27
N ARG A 129 0.98 -3.74 3.96
CA ARG A 129 2.22 -3.13 4.45
C ARG A 129 3.33 -3.23 3.41
N LEU A 130 4.24 -2.26 3.40
CA LEU A 130 5.45 -2.27 2.57
C LEU A 130 6.68 -2.57 3.43
N ALA A 131 7.71 -3.15 2.83
CA ALA A 131 9.03 -3.24 3.43
C ALA A 131 10.04 -2.30 2.76
N THR A 132 10.93 -1.75 3.57
CA THR A 132 12.02 -0.90 3.09
C THR A 132 13.03 -1.75 2.30
N ALA A 133 13.64 -1.16 1.27
CA ALA A 133 14.77 -1.78 0.59
C ALA A 133 16.06 -1.71 1.45
N ASN A 134 17.16 -2.26 0.98
CA ASN A 134 18.46 -2.25 1.67
C ASN A 134 19.37 -1.04 1.37
N SER A 135 18.85 0.06 0.80
CA SER A 135 19.68 1.19 0.32
C SER A 135 19.25 2.55 0.89
N TYR A 136 19.01 3.57 0.03
CA TYR A 136 18.81 4.96 0.46
C TYR A 136 17.39 5.25 0.98
N LEU A 137 17.27 5.73 2.22
CA LEU A 137 15.99 6.04 2.85
C LEU A 137 15.12 7.04 2.08
N LEU A 138 15.75 8.02 1.43
CA LEU A 138 15.02 9.06 0.70
C LEU A 138 14.23 8.50 -0.49
N ARG A 139 14.56 7.28 -0.96
CA ARG A 139 13.87 6.61 -2.08
C ARG A 139 12.67 5.79 -1.64
N ASP A 140 12.44 5.64 -0.34
CA ASP A 140 11.31 4.85 0.14
C ASP A 140 9.98 5.60 -0.10
N PRO A 141 8.87 4.90 -0.42
CA PRO A 141 7.56 5.52 -0.54
C PRO A 141 7.14 6.16 0.78
N LEU A 142 6.73 7.42 0.75
CA LEU A 142 6.11 8.10 1.89
C LEU A 142 4.59 7.99 1.81
N THR A 143 4.02 8.25 0.63
CA THR A 143 2.59 8.13 0.38
C THR A 143 2.30 7.33 -0.88
N ILE A 144 1.17 6.61 -0.84
CA ILE A 144 0.70 5.81 -1.96
C ILE A 144 -0.81 5.98 -2.19
N THR A 145 -1.24 5.58 -3.39
CA THR A 145 -2.63 5.29 -3.72
C THR A 145 -2.79 3.84 -4.11
N ILE A 146 -3.90 3.23 -3.68
CA ILE A 146 -4.28 1.88 -4.07
C ILE A 146 -5.63 1.94 -4.78
N GLU A 147 -5.73 1.24 -5.89
CA GLU A 147 -6.96 1.13 -6.68
C GLU A 147 -7.28 -0.32 -6.98
N GLY A 148 -8.57 -0.63 -7.13
CA GLY A 148 -9.08 -1.95 -7.51
C GLY A 148 -9.70 -1.96 -8.90
N SER A 149 -9.59 -3.09 -9.60
CA SER A 149 -10.26 -3.31 -10.89
C SER A 149 -10.72 -4.76 -11.07
N ASN A 150 -11.86 -4.94 -11.74
CA ASN A 150 -12.36 -6.22 -12.25
C ASN A 150 -12.36 -6.25 -13.79
N LYS A 151 -11.65 -5.32 -14.44
CA LYS A 151 -11.53 -5.26 -15.90
C LYS A 151 -10.55 -6.31 -16.42
N ASN A 152 -10.63 -6.58 -17.72
CA ASN A 152 -9.70 -7.50 -18.38
C ASN A 152 -8.28 -6.90 -18.45
N SER A 153 -7.28 -7.75 -18.68
CA SER A 153 -5.87 -7.35 -18.70
C SER A 153 -5.54 -6.26 -19.73
N THR A 154 -6.26 -6.21 -20.86
CA THR A 154 -6.03 -5.20 -21.92
C THR A 154 -6.49 -3.80 -21.52
N GLU A 155 -7.35 -3.70 -20.50
CA GLU A 155 -7.88 -2.44 -19.96
C GLU A 155 -7.11 -1.94 -18.73
N LEU A 156 -6.19 -2.73 -18.14
CA LEU A 156 -5.50 -2.37 -16.89
C LEU A 156 -4.50 -1.22 -17.02
N THR A 157 -4.16 -0.80 -18.24
CA THR A 157 -3.39 0.43 -18.48
C THR A 157 -4.26 1.68 -18.56
N ARG A 158 -5.60 1.55 -18.57
CA ARG A 158 -6.55 2.66 -18.67
C ARG A 158 -6.99 3.14 -17.30
N GLY A 159 -6.96 4.43 -17.06
CA GLY A 159 -7.30 5.04 -15.76
C GLY A 159 -8.72 4.78 -15.33
N LEU A 160 -9.66 4.85 -16.26
CA LEU A 160 -11.09 4.60 -16.03
C LEU A 160 -11.42 3.15 -15.64
N SER A 161 -10.46 2.23 -15.75
CA SER A 161 -10.61 0.84 -15.28
C SER A 161 -10.49 0.69 -13.77
N TRP A 162 -9.99 1.73 -13.08
CA TRP A 162 -9.58 1.66 -11.68
C TRP A 162 -10.52 2.44 -10.76
N THR A 163 -10.82 1.86 -9.60
CA THR A 163 -11.57 2.50 -8.51
C THR A 163 -10.63 2.78 -7.35
N LEU A 164 -10.56 4.04 -6.91
CA LEU A 164 -9.72 4.44 -5.77
C LEU A 164 -10.21 3.83 -4.46
N LEU A 165 -9.32 3.10 -3.78
CA LEU A 165 -9.61 2.44 -2.50
C LEU A 165 -8.87 3.09 -1.33
N TYR A 166 -7.66 3.58 -1.58
CA TYR A 166 -6.79 4.16 -0.56
C TYR A 166 -5.96 5.31 -1.11
N ARG A 167 -5.80 6.35 -0.30
CA ARG A 167 -4.80 7.42 -0.48
C ARG A 167 -4.27 7.80 0.89
N GLY A 168 -2.98 7.65 1.11
CA GLY A 168 -2.40 7.91 2.42
C GLY A 168 -0.97 7.45 2.58
N SER A 169 -0.60 7.17 3.83
CA SER A 169 0.73 6.71 4.23
C SER A 169 1.08 5.38 3.58
N SER A 170 2.36 5.17 3.26
CA SER A 170 2.89 3.84 2.90
C SER A 170 3.07 2.92 4.12
N GLY A 171 3.05 3.50 5.33
CA GLY A 171 3.40 2.83 6.58
C GLY A 171 4.90 2.81 6.88
N ILE A 172 5.76 3.29 5.97
CA ILE A 172 7.20 3.41 6.19
C ILE A 172 7.50 4.74 6.92
N SER A 173 8.26 4.67 8.01
CA SER A 173 8.71 5.84 8.77
C SER A 173 10.14 6.25 8.41
N ILE A 174 10.51 7.51 8.67
CA ILE A 174 11.86 8.03 8.38
C ILE A 174 12.99 7.30 9.12
N ASN A 175 12.68 6.71 10.28
CA ASN A 175 13.62 5.94 11.10
C ASN A 175 13.41 4.42 10.97
N GLN A 176 12.69 3.97 9.93
CA GLN A 176 12.43 2.56 9.71
C GLN A 176 13.75 1.80 9.45
N THR A 177 13.93 0.68 10.14
CA THR A 177 15.04 -0.23 9.88
C THR A 177 15.00 -0.72 8.43
N ARG A 178 16.17 -0.82 7.77
CA ARG A 178 16.27 -1.31 6.38
C ARG A 178 15.89 -2.78 6.28
N SER A 179 15.35 -3.20 5.13
CA SER A 179 14.93 -4.59 4.90
C SER A 179 13.91 -5.10 5.93
N THR A 180 13.06 -4.20 6.44
CA THR A 180 11.98 -4.55 7.38
C THR A 180 10.64 -3.98 6.93
N TYR A 181 9.57 -4.65 7.34
CA TYR A 181 8.21 -4.17 7.13
C TYR A 181 7.92 -2.92 7.98
N GLY A 182 7.29 -1.94 7.35
CA GLY A 182 6.68 -0.80 8.02
C GLY A 182 5.39 -1.16 8.74
N SER A 183 4.70 -0.12 9.21
CA SER A 183 3.42 -0.24 9.90
C SER A 183 2.28 -0.66 8.95
N MET A 184 1.38 -1.51 9.46
CA MET A 184 0.17 -1.93 8.75
C MET A 184 -0.74 -0.74 8.44
N GLN A 185 -1.23 -0.67 7.22
CA GLN A 185 -2.19 0.34 6.76
C GLN A 185 -3.52 -0.33 6.44
N TRP A 186 -4.62 0.24 6.94
CA TRP A 186 -5.97 -0.31 6.81
C TRP A 186 -6.79 0.41 5.74
N LEU A 187 -7.64 -0.33 5.03
CA LEU A 187 -8.60 0.16 4.03
C LEU A 187 -10.05 0.00 4.52
N PRO A 188 -10.48 0.69 5.59
CA PRO A 188 -11.79 0.46 6.21
C PRO A 188 -12.99 0.84 5.31
N LYS A 189 -12.75 1.56 4.21
CA LYS A 189 -13.78 1.98 3.26
C LYS A 189 -13.94 1.02 2.08
N ASN A 190 -13.03 0.06 1.90
CA ASN A 190 -13.16 -0.91 0.84
C ASN A 190 -14.14 -2.00 1.26
N SER A 191 -15.26 -2.14 0.56
CA SER A 191 -16.26 -3.19 0.77
C SER A 191 -16.36 -4.17 -0.40
N GLU A 192 -15.61 -3.94 -1.47
CA GLU A 192 -15.73 -4.70 -2.72
C GLU A 192 -14.49 -5.56 -2.98
N SER A 193 -14.71 -6.73 -3.56
CA SER A 193 -13.65 -7.61 -4.00
C SER A 193 -13.19 -7.27 -5.41
N TYR A 194 -11.87 -7.20 -5.61
CA TYR A 194 -11.26 -6.90 -6.90
C TYR A 194 -10.29 -8.00 -7.32
N ALA A 195 -10.29 -8.33 -8.61
CA ALA A 195 -9.36 -9.26 -9.22
C ALA A 195 -7.96 -8.64 -9.39
N SER A 196 -7.89 -7.33 -9.63
CA SER A 196 -6.64 -6.62 -9.85
C SER A 196 -6.48 -5.44 -8.91
N TYR A 197 -5.24 -5.18 -8.51
CA TYR A 197 -4.86 -4.04 -7.68
C TYR A 197 -3.73 -3.24 -8.31
N ARG A 198 -3.80 -1.91 -8.22
CA ARG A 198 -2.77 -0.98 -8.66
C ARG A 198 -2.27 -0.16 -7.49
N PHE A 199 -0.95 -0.19 -7.28
CA PHE A 199 -0.25 0.53 -6.22
C PHE A 199 0.61 1.60 -6.87
N LEU A 200 0.36 2.87 -6.54
CA LEU A 200 1.10 4.00 -7.08
C LEU A 200 1.78 4.78 -5.95
N VAL A 201 3.07 5.06 -6.11
CA VAL A 201 3.82 5.95 -5.24
C VAL A 201 3.57 7.40 -5.66
N ASN A 202 3.01 8.19 -4.75
CA ASN A 202 2.74 9.61 -4.99
C ASN A 202 3.89 10.50 -4.53
N LEU A 203 4.53 10.14 -3.43
CA LEU A 203 5.64 10.90 -2.85
C LEU A 203 6.65 9.95 -2.22
N ALA A 204 7.93 10.20 -2.46
CA ALA A 204 9.03 9.52 -1.78
C ALA A 204 9.45 10.28 -0.51
N MET A 205 10.21 9.63 0.38
CA MET A 205 10.69 10.22 1.63
C MET A 205 11.66 11.40 1.44
N ASN A 206 12.15 11.62 0.22
CA ASN A 206 12.92 12.79 -0.16
C ASN A 206 12.18 14.13 0.02
N ASN A 207 10.84 14.12 0.15
CA ASN A 207 10.01 15.32 0.27
C ASN A 207 10.36 16.41 -0.77
N GLY A 208 10.60 16.01 -2.02
CA GLY A 208 10.96 16.92 -3.12
C GLY A 208 12.45 17.15 -3.35
N ALA A 209 13.36 16.52 -2.57
CA ALA A 209 14.78 16.52 -2.90
C ALA A 209 15.08 15.65 -4.13
N ASN A 210 16.02 16.06 -4.99
CA ASN A 210 16.36 15.31 -6.20
C ASN A 210 16.93 13.93 -5.84
N ILE A 211 16.18 12.87 -6.16
CA ILE A 211 16.63 11.47 -6.10
C ILE A 211 16.21 10.77 -7.39
N PRO A 212 16.95 9.78 -7.90
CA PRO A 212 16.68 9.27 -9.23
C PRO A 212 15.50 8.29 -9.32
N SER A 213 15.07 7.69 -8.22
CA SER A 213 14.11 6.57 -8.26
C SER A 213 13.40 6.33 -6.94
N ILE A 214 12.27 5.62 -6.98
CA ILE A 214 11.70 4.97 -5.79
C ILE A 214 12.42 3.66 -5.51
N GLN A 215 12.28 3.13 -4.30
CA GLN A 215 12.61 1.74 -3.99
C GLN A 215 11.74 1.18 -2.85
N TYR A 216 11.45 -0.12 -2.88
CA TYR A 216 10.93 -0.89 -1.74
C TYR A 216 11.18 -2.38 -2.00
N SER A 217 11.23 -3.18 -0.95
CA SER A 217 11.54 -4.61 -1.07
C SER A 217 10.29 -5.42 -1.30
N GLU A 218 9.36 -5.39 -0.36
CA GLU A 218 8.18 -6.25 -0.35
C GLU A 218 6.90 -5.46 -0.14
N VAL A 219 5.78 -6.06 -0.56
CA VAL A 219 4.42 -5.63 -0.29
C VAL A 219 3.66 -6.85 0.20
N GLU A 220 2.90 -6.71 1.28
CA GLU A 220 1.94 -7.73 1.69
C GLU A 220 0.53 -7.17 1.64
N LEU A 221 -0.37 -7.94 1.05
CA LEU A 221 -1.79 -7.62 0.89
C LEU A 221 -2.59 -8.59 1.76
N PHE A 222 -3.54 -8.08 2.53
CA PHE A 222 -4.36 -8.88 3.45
C PHE A 222 -5.84 -8.68 3.15
N GLY A 223 -6.60 -9.78 3.23
CA GLY A 223 -8.06 -9.80 3.10
C GLY A 223 -8.75 -10.56 4.20
#